data_AF-A0A3D0VQN3-F1
#
_entry.id   AF-A0A3D0VQN3-F1
#
_cell.length_a   1.000
_cell.length_b   1.000
_cell.length_c   1.000
_cell.angle_alpha   90.00
_cell.angle_beta   90.00
_cell.angle_gamma   90.00
#
_symmetry.space_group_name_H-M   'P 1'
#
loop_
_entity.id
_entity.type
_entity.pdbx_description
1 polymer ?
#
loop_
_entity_poly.entity_id
_entity_poly.type
_entity_poly.pdbx_seq_one_letter_code
_entity_poly.pdbx_strand_id
1 'polypeptide(L)'
;MNKIIFPILCLFLVIPTHAQTSVQADVRLIDSFGEARVQTMTNQTPDSILYYNFFLNYSFEIWKAEDVMKYIKPANAGSVVLLEDNLAALSSREDFNILHTGLKWSKDQTQWFKIENANYYIKLHSLSYIERKFKADK
;
A
#
# COMPACT_ATOMS: atom_id res chain seq x y z
N MET A 1 8.98 36.06 -55.13
CA MET A 1 7.66 35.54 -54.71
C MET A 1 7.88 34.20 -54.01
N ASN A 2 7.62 34.20 -52.71
CA ASN A 2 7.89 33.13 -51.74
C ASN A 2 7.06 31.87 -52.03
N LYS A 3 7.71 30.72 -52.23
CA LYS A 3 7.04 29.41 -52.25
C LYS A 3 7.92 28.27 -51.72
N ILE A 4 8.64 28.46 -50.61
CA ILE A 4 9.29 27.33 -49.91
C ILE A 4 9.31 27.62 -48.41
N ILE A 5 8.14 27.66 -47.74
CA ILE A 5 8.08 27.80 -46.27
C ILE A 5 7.08 26.80 -45.65
N PHE A 6 6.72 25.73 -46.36
CA PHE A 6 5.68 24.80 -45.88
C PHE A 6 6.14 23.41 -45.40
N PRO A 7 7.28 22.81 -45.79
CA PRO A 7 7.60 21.46 -45.30
C PRO A 7 8.34 21.44 -43.95
N ILE A 8 8.90 22.57 -43.49
CA ILE A 8 9.69 22.62 -42.23
C ILE A 8 8.78 22.69 -40.99
N LEU A 9 7.53 23.15 -41.14
CA LEU A 9 6.60 23.30 -40.01
C LEU A 9 5.98 21.96 -39.54
N CYS A 10 5.96 20.92 -40.38
CA CYS A 10 5.40 19.62 -40.03
C CYS A 10 6.36 18.72 -39.22
N LEU A 11 7.65 19.06 -39.12
CA LEU A 11 8.62 18.26 -38.37
C LEU A 11 8.62 18.52 -36.85
N PHE A 12 7.88 19.53 -36.37
CA PHE A 12 7.87 19.93 -34.96
C PHE A 12 6.69 19.38 -34.14
N LEU A 13 5.83 18.53 -34.72
CA LEU A 13 4.63 18.01 -34.04
C LEU A 13 4.75 16.56 -33.56
N VAL A 14 5.96 16.01 -33.49
CA VAL A 14 6.19 14.73 -32.79
C VAL A 14 6.74 15.05 -31.42
N ILE A 15 5.90 15.63 -30.55
CA ILE A 15 6.15 15.59 -29.12
C ILE A 15 5.63 14.21 -28.68
N PRO A 16 6.48 13.23 -28.32
CA PRO A 16 5.99 12.05 -27.64
C PRO A 16 5.51 12.53 -26.27
N THR A 17 4.22 12.82 -26.15
CA THR A 17 3.56 13.06 -24.86
C THR A 17 3.44 11.71 -24.13
N HIS A 18 4.56 11.12 -23.75
CA HIS A 18 4.61 10.15 -22.68
C HIS A 18 4.76 10.93 -21.37
N ALA A 19 3.70 11.67 -21.00
CA ALA A 19 3.48 11.97 -19.60
C ALA A 19 3.08 10.65 -18.93
N GLN A 20 4.05 9.75 -18.73
CA GLN A 20 3.92 8.70 -17.73
C GLN A 20 3.85 9.44 -16.41
N THR A 21 2.65 9.60 -15.87
CA THR A 21 2.45 9.92 -14.46
C THR A 21 3.27 8.92 -13.67
N SER A 22 4.45 9.35 -13.20
CA SER A 22 5.33 8.52 -12.39
C SER A 22 4.54 8.09 -11.17
N VAL A 23 4.44 6.78 -10.95
CA VAL A 23 3.71 6.25 -9.78
C VAL A 23 4.38 6.79 -8.53
N GLN A 24 3.64 7.59 -7.75
CA GLN A 24 4.12 8.10 -6.47
C GLN A 24 4.07 6.99 -5.43
N ALA A 25 5.22 6.67 -4.83
CA ALA A 25 5.30 5.70 -3.75
C ALA A 25 4.73 6.29 -2.46
N ASP A 26 4.02 5.46 -1.69
CA ASP A 26 3.61 5.78 -0.32
C ASP A 26 4.86 5.93 0.57
N VAL A 27 4.87 6.94 1.44
CA VAL A 27 6.03 7.26 2.29
C VAL A 27 6.43 6.08 3.19
N ARG A 28 5.46 5.26 3.60
CA ARG A 28 5.71 4.06 4.41
C ARG A 28 6.58 3.03 3.68
N LEU A 29 6.61 3.04 2.35
CA LEU A 29 7.52 2.21 1.57
C LEU A 29 8.96 2.70 1.68
N ILE A 30 9.17 4.02 1.75
CA ILE A 30 10.49 4.62 1.94
C ILE A 30 11.02 4.23 3.32
N ASP A 31 10.18 4.32 4.35
CA ASP A 31 10.55 3.93 5.70
C ASP A 31 10.92 2.43 5.81
N SER A 32 10.23 1.58 5.02
CA SER A 32 10.43 0.13 5.06
C SER A 32 11.60 -0.37 4.22
N PHE A 33 11.82 0.24 3.05
CA PHE A 33 12.73 -0.27 2.03
C PHE A 33 13.93 0.64 1.73
N GLY A 34 13.87 1.89 2.18
CA GLY A 34 14.84 2.94 1.87
C GLY A 34 14.57 3.64 0.54
N GLU A 35 14.90 4.93 0.49
CA GLU A 35 14.64 5.81 -0.65
C GLU A 35 15.22 5.29 -1.96
N ALA A 36 16.48 4.86 -1.97
CA ALA A 36 17.15 4.36 -3.17
C ALA A 36 16.44 3.14 -3.79
N ARG A 37 15.92 2.24 -2.94
CA ARG A 37 15.21 1.05 -3.40
C ARG A 37 13.83 1.40 -3.94
N VAL A 38 13.11 2.27 -3.25
CA VAL A 38 11.80 2.75 -3.70
C VAL A 38 11.94 3.48 -5.03
N GLN A 39 12.93 4.35 -5.18
CA GLN A 39 13.21 5.04 -6.44
C GLN A 39 13.52 4.06 -7.59
N THR A 40 14.30 3.02 -7.31
CA THR A 40 14.58 1.95 -8.29
C THR A 40 13.28 1.26 -8.72
N MET A 41 12.41 0.92 -7.77
CA MET A 41 11.12 0.28 -8.04
C MET A 41 10.16 1.20 -8.81
N THR A 42 10.11 2.50 -8.49
CA THR A 42 9.30 3.46 -9.24
C THR A 42 9.72 3.54 -10.71
N ASN A 43 11.03 3.49 -10.98
CA ASN A 43 11.55 3.62 -12.34
C ASN A 43 11.47 2.31 -13.14
N GLN A 44 11.68 1.16 -12.49
CA GLN A 44 11.84 -0.12 -13.19
C GLN A 44 10.61 -1.03 -13.08
N THR A 45 9.88 -0.97 -11.97
CA THR A 45 8.73 -1.84 -11.67
C THR A 45 7.56 -1.06 -11.06
N PRO A 46 7.00 -0.05 -11.78
CA PRO A 46 5.94 0.81 -11.25
C PRO A 46 4.68 0.05 -10.79
N ASP A 47 4.37 -1.09 -11.43
CA ASP A 47 3.28 -1.98 -10.99
C ASP A 47 3.48 -2.53 -9.57
N SER A 48 4.73 -2.74 -9.16
CA SER A 48 5.04 -3.17 -7.79
C SER A 48 4.74 -2.06 -6.80
N ILE A 49 5.07 -0.80 -7.13
CA ILE A 49 4.71 0.34 -6.28
C ILE A 49 3.19 0.47 -6.16
N LEU A 50 2.44 0.35 -7.26
CA LEU A 50 0.98 0.36 -7.23
C LEU A 50 0.43 -0.74 -6.31
N TYR A 51 0.95 -1.96 -6.43
CA TYR A 51 0.52 -3.06 -5.57
C TYR A 51 0.85 -2.82 -4.11
N TYR A 52 2.05 -2.32 -3.79
CA TYR A 52 2.45 -2.04 -2.41
C TYR A 52 1.65 -0.90 -1.80
N ASN A 53 1.43 0.20 -2.54
CA ASN A 53 0.55 1.28 -2.11
C ASN A 53 -0.86 0.76 -1.81
N PHE A 54 -1.39 -0.11 -2.67
CA PHE A 54 -2.68 -0.75 -2.44
C PHE A 54 -2.65 -1.63 -1.18
N PHE A 55 -1.63 -2.48 -1.06
CA PHE A 55 -1.46 -3.39 0.07
C PHE A 55 -1.41 -2.63 1.40
N LEU A 56 -0.66 -1.52 1.48
CA LEU A 56 -0.56 -0.69 2.68
C LEU A 56 -1.91 -0.08 3.12
N ASN A 57 -2.88 0.05 2.23
CA ASN A 57 -4.16 0.69 2.52
C ASN A 57 -5.32 -0.29 2.70
N TYR A 58 -5.22 -1.50 2.11
CA TYR A 58 -6.32 -2.45 2.02
C TYR A 58 -6.01 -3.86 2.54
N SER A 59 -4.77 -4.15 2.97
CA SER A 59 -4.40 -5.48 3.47
C SER A 59 -4.83 -5.74 4.91
N PHE A 60 -5.15 -4.70 5.67
CA PHE A 60 -5.49 -4.81 7.09
C PHE A 60 -6.53 -3.78 7.53
N GLU A 61 -7.11 -4.05 8.70
CA GLU A 61 -7.96 -3.11 9.44
C GLU A 61 -7.53 -3.10 10.91
N ILE A 62 -7.55 -1.93 11.55
CA ILE A 62 -7.35 -1.79 13.00
C ILE A 62 -8.72 -1.58 13.65
N TRP A 63 -9.01 -2.38 14.67
CA TRP A 63 -10.28 -2.36 15.39
C TRP A 63 -10.05 -2.15 16.88
N LYS A 64 -10.96 -1.42 17.53
CA LYS A 64 -10.98 -1.36 18.98
C LYS A 64 -11.36 -2.72 19.56
N ALA A 65 -10.74 -3.08 20.68
CA ALA A 65 -10.99 -4.35 21.35
C ALA A 65 -12.46 -4.52 21.76
N GLU A 66 -13.12 -3.45 22.20
CA GLU A 66 -14.53 -3.48 22.58
C GLU A 66 -15.45 -3.94 21.42
N ASP A 67 -15.22 -3.43 20.21
CA ASP A 67 -16.01 -3.77 19.03
C ASP A 67 -15.76 -5.20 18.58
N VAL A 68 -14.50 -5.62 18.58
CA VAL A 68 -14.12 -6.99 18.23
C VAL A 68 -14.76 -7.99 19.19
N MET A 69 -14.71 -7.72 20.49
CA MET A 69 -15.30 -8.59 21.50
C MET A 69 -16.82 -8.57 21.49
N LYS A 70 -17.45 -7.50 21.02
CA LYS A 70 -18.90 -7.41 20.91
C LYS A 70 -19.44 -8.12 19.66
N TYR A 71 -18.82 -7.87 18.51
CA TYR A 71 -19.40 -8.22 17.20
C TYR A 71 -18.73 -9.40 16.50
N ILE A 72 -17.43 -9.61 16.70
CA ILE A 72 -16.66 -10.59 15.93
C ILE A 72 -16.33 -11.83 16.76
N LYS A 73 -15.77 -11.63 17.96
CA LYS A 73 -15.31 -12.68 18.90
C LYS A 73 -14.44 -13.74 18.21
N PRO A 74 -13.28 -13.35 17.64
CA PRO A 74 -12.43 -14.29 16.91
C PRO A 74 -11.93 -15.41 17.83
N ALA A 75 -12.23 -16.66 17.47
CA ALA A 75 -11.88 -17.83 18.30
C ALA A 75 -10.37 -18.04 18.46
N ASN A 76 -9.58 -17.69 17.43
CA ASN A 76 -8.14 -17.94 17.36
C ASN A 76 -7.36 -16.66 17.02
N ALA A 77 -7.56 -15.60 17.80
CA ALA A 77 -6.74 -14.41 17.64
C ALA A 77 -5.30 -14.69 18.14
N GLY A 78 -4.31 -14.43 17.29
CA GLY A 78 -2.91 -14.37 17.72
C GLY A 78 -2.65 -13.15 18.60
N SER A 79 -1.43 -13.02 19.13
CA SER A 79 -0.98 -11.79 19.79
C SER A 79 0.19 -11.19 19.02
N VAL A 80 0.29 -9.86 19.04
CA VAL A 80 1.38 -9.13 18.41
C VAL A 80 1.84 -7.99 19.30
N VAL A 81 3.15 -7.85 19.44
CA VAL A 81 3.80 -6.70 20.06
C VAL A 81 4.22 -5.76 18.94
N LEU A 82 3.83 -4.49 19.08
CA LEU A 82 4.19 -3.45 18.12
C LEU A 82 5.32 -2.59 18.66
N LEU A 83 6.10 -2.01 17.73
CA LEU A 83 7.06 -0.96 18.05
C LEU A 83 6.32 0.32 18.49
N GLU A 84 7.00 1.18 19.27
CA GLU A 84 6.41 2.41 19.83
C GLU A 84 5.77 3.31 18.77
N ASP A 85 6.46 3.53 17.64
CA ASP A 85 5.95 4.36 16.53
C ASP A 85 4.63 3.82 15.97
N ASN A 86 4.52 2.49 15.81
CA ASN A 86 3.30 1.84 15.34
C ASN A 86 2.18 1.84 16.40
N LEU A 87 2.52 1.82 17.69
CA LEU A 87 1.55 1.99 18.77
C LEU A 87 0.97 3.40 18.79
N ALA A 88 1.82 4.42 18.63
CA ALA A 88 1.38 5.81 18.55
C ALA A 88 0.50 6.07 17.32
N ALA A 89 0.73 5.34 16.22
CA ALA A 89 -0.03 5.46 14.99
C ALA A 89 -1.36 4.67 14.97
N LEU A 90 -1.76 3.96 16.04
CA LEU A 90 -2.98 3.12 16.01
C LEU A 90 -4.28 3.88 15.68
N SER A 91 -4.33 5.19 15.93
CA SER A 91 -5.47 6.04 15.59
C SER A 91 -5.46 6.53 14.13
N SER A 92 -4.34 6.41 13.42
CA SER A 92 -4.15 6.93 12.06
C SER A 92 -3.60 5.84 11.14
N ARG A 93 -4.43 5.40 10.19
CA ARG A 93 -4.03 4.35 9.25
C ARG A 93 -2.89 4.79 8.33
N GLU A 94 -2.86 6.06 7.97
CA GLU A 94 -1.85 6.64 7.09
C GLU A 94 -0.47 6.63 7.74
N ASP A 95 -0.42 6.81 9.06
CA ASP A 95 0.82 6.78 9.84
C ASP A 95 1.20 5.36 10.29
N PHE A 96 0.24 4.42 10.30
CA PHE A 96 0.51 3.04 10.68
C PHE A 96 1.18 2.29 9.53
N ASN A 97 2.38 1.76 9.79
CA ASN A 97 3.12 0.98 8.82
C ASN A 97 3.07 -0.52 9.14
N ILE A 98 2.17 -1.19 8.43
CA ILE A 98 1.91 -2.62 8.57
C ILE A 98 3.13 -3.49 8.21
N LEU A 99 4.05 -3.00 7.37
CA LEU A 99 5.24 -3.75 6.95
C LEU A 99 6.24 -3.93 8.10
N HIS A 100 6.24 -3.03 9.09
CA HIS A 100 7.12 -3.10 10.26
C HIS A 100 6.61 -4.07 11.35
N THR A 101 5.39 -4.61 11.20
CA THR A 101 4.80 -5.49 12.22
C THR A 101 5.35 -6.92 12.21
N GLY A 102 5.99 -7.34 11.11
CA GLY A 102 6.47 -8.71 10.93
C GLY A 102 5.36 -9.77 10.86
N LEU A 103 4.10 -9.36 10.79
CA LEU A 103 2.96 -10.27 10.67
C LEU A 103 3.03 -11.06 9.37
N LYS A 104 2.52 -12.29 9.39
CA LYS A 104 2.48 -13.17 8.20
C LYS A 104 1.06 -13.26 7.69
N TRP A 105 0.89 -13.02 6.39
CA TRP A 105 -0.40 -13.16 5.71
C TRP A 105 -0.65 -14.60 5.29
N SER A 106 -1.83 -15.10 5.65
CA SER A 106 -2.35 -16.33 5.08
C SER A 106 -2.84 -16.10 3.66
N LYS A 107 -2.67 -17.10 2.80
CA LYS A 107 -3.14 -17.07 1.42
C LYS A 107 -4.65 -16.91 1.36
N ASP A 108 -5.39 -17.68 2.18
CA ASP A 108 -6.83 -17.85 2.01
C ASP A 108 -7.65 -17.51 3.27
N GLN A 109 -7.02 -17.28 4.42
CA GLN A 109 -7.71 -17.03 5.68
C GLN A 109 -7.53 -15.60 6.16
N THR A 110 -8.61 -15.00 6.67
CA THR A 110 -8.53 -13.76 7.45
C THR A 110 -7.99 -14.10 8.83
N GLN A 111 -7.03 -13.33 9.32
CA GLN A 111 -6.39 -13.55 10.61
C GLN A 111 -6.60 -12.36 11.54
N TRP A 112 -6.78 -12.63 12.82
CA TRP A 112 -6.93 -11.62 13.85
C TRP A 112 -5.74 -11.68 14.80
N PHE A 113 -5.23 -10.53 15.19
CA PHE A 113 -4.16 -10.39 16.16
C PHE A 113 -4.56 -9.36 17.20
N LYS A 114 -4.52 -9.73 18.48
CA LYS A 114 -4.63 -8.79 19.58
C LYS A 114 -3.30 -8.04 19.72
N ILE A 115 -3.35 -6.71 19.77
CA ILE A 115 -2.16 -5.91 20.05
C ILE A 115 -1.91 -5.96 21.55
N GLU A 116 -0.71 -6.39 21.94
CA GLU A 116 -0.31 -6.38 23.34
C GLU A 116 -0.16 -4.95 23.86
N ASN A 117 -0.54 -4.71 25.11
CA ASN A 117 -0.51 -3.40 25.77
C ASN A 117 -1.34 -2.30 25.10
N ALA A 118 -2.28 -2.66 24.21
CA ALA A 118 -3.23 -1.73 23.61
C ALA A 118 -4.65 -2.34 23.55
N ASN A 119 -5.66 -1.47 23.57
CA ASN A 119 -7.07 -1.89 23.44
C ASN A 119 -7.49 -2.04 21.98
N TYR A 120 -6.67 -2.72 21.18
CA TYR A 120 -6.86 -2.85 19.74
C TYR A 120 -6.53 -4.25 19.22
N TYR A 121 -7.10 -4.56 18.06
CA TYR A 121 -6.80 -5.73 17.25
C TYR A 121 -6.44 -5.30 15.83
N ILE A 122 -5.60 -6.10 15.18
CA ILE A 122 -5.33 -6.02 13.75
C ILE A 122 -6.02 -7.21 13.08
N LYS A 123 -6.82 -6.92 12.06
CA LYS A 123 -7.39 -7.90 11.14
C LYS A 123 -6.57 -7.87 9.87
N LEU A 124 -6.02 -9.02 9.48
CA LEU A 124 -5.35 -9.19 8.18
C LEU A 124 -6.31 -9.86 7.22
N HIS A 125 -6.53 -9.23 6.06
CA HIS A 125 -7.22 -9.90 4.96
C HIS A 125 -6.31 -10.96 4.34
N SER A 126 -6.91 -11.99 3.76
CA SER A 126 -6.13 -13.01 3.04
C SER A 126 -5.51 -12.43 1.76
N LEU A 127 -4.38 -12.99 1.32
CA LEU A 127 -3.74 -12.57 0.06
C LEU A 127 -4.70 -12.71 -1.13
N SER A 128 -5.45 -13.81 -1.20
CA SER A 128 -6.47 -14.04 -2.23
C SER A 128 -7.56 -12.95 -2.26
N TYR A 129 -7.93 -12.37 -1.10
CA TYR A 129 -8.84 -11.23 -1.04
C TYR A 129 -8.17 -9.96 -1.60
N ILE A 130 -6.94 -9.67 -1.17
CA ILE A 130 -6.19 -8.46 -1.54
C ILE A 130 -5.96 -8.45 -3.06
N GLU A 131 -5.50 -9.57 -3.62
CA GLU A 131 -5.24 -9.72 -5.05
C GLU A 131 -6.52 -9.54 -5.89
N ARG A 132 -7.64 -10.14 -5.45
CA ARG A 132 -8.93 -9.98 -6.12
C ARG A 132 -9.40 -8.53 -6.08
N LYS A 133 -9.24 -7.86 -4.93
CA LYS A 133 -9.64 -6.46 -4.77
C LYS A 133 -8.77 -5.53 -5.63
N PHE A 134 -7.45 -5.74 -5.64
CA PHE A 134 -6.54 -4.97 -6.48
C PHE A 134 -6.86 -5.11 -7.97
N LYS A 135 -7.19 -6.32 -8.44
CA LYS A 135 -7.60 -6.55 -9.83
C LYS A 135 -8.93 -5.91 -10.19
N ALA A 136 -9.84 -5.75 -9.23
CA ALA A 136 -11.15 -5.13 -9.45
C ALA A 136 -11.10 -3.59 -9.38
N ASP A 137 -10.07 -3.02 -8.74
CA ASP A 137 -9.83 -1.59 -8.62
C ASP A 137 -8.99 -1.02 -9.78
N LYS A 138 -8.47 -1.90 -10.65
CA LYS A 138 -7.79 -1.58 -11.90
C LYS A 138 -8.76 -1.58 -13.07
#